data_AF-A0A976D0E5-F1
#
_entry.id   AF-A0A976D0E5-F1
#
_cell.length_a   1.000
_cell.length_b   1.000
_cell.length_c   1.000
_cell.angle_alpha   90.00
_cell.angle_beta   90.00
_cell.angle_gamma   90.00
#
_symmetry.space_group_name_H-M   'P 1'
#
loop_
_entity.id
_entity.type
_entity.pdbx_description
1 polymer ?
#
loop_
_entity_poly.entity_id
_entity_poly.type
_entity_poly.pdbx_seq_one_letter_code
_entity_poly.pdbx_strand_id
1 'polypeptide(L)'
;MLQLEKIIVCGAGTMGSGIALVCAKAGYTTLLYDVSDQMIAKSQAQNNSQLEKWVLKNTLSAEAAQAIADRLQYSTAIEACTGDLAIEAIIENPAAKMQLFQALLDQNPGGILLASNTSSLSIN
;
A
#
# COMPACT_ATOMS: atom_id res chain seq x y z
N MET A 1 -2.91 -16.24 -16.71
CA MET A 1 -2.45 -14.89 -16.32
C MET A 1 -2.71 -14.76 -14.83
N LEU A 2 -1.75 -14.27 -14.03
CA LEU A 2 -1.98 -14.04 -12.59
C LEU A 2 -3.06 -12.96 -12.44
N GLN A 3 -4.13 -13.26 -11.70
CA GLN A 3 -5.21 -12.32 -11.43
C GLN A 3 -4.90 -11.66 -10.08
N LEU A 4 -4.67 -10.35 -10.09
CA LEU A 4 -4.41 -9.55 -8.89
C LEU A 4 -5.69 -8.78 -8.54
N GLU A 5 -6.21 -8.97 -7.34
CA GLU A 5 -7.41 -8.30 -6.85
C GLU A 5 -7.09 -7.38 -5.66
N LYS A 6 -6.24 -7.85 -4.74
CA LYS A 6 -5.84 -7.11 -3.54
C LYS A 6 -4.32 -6.92 -3.46
N ILE A 7 -3.90 -5.66 -3.39
CA ILE A 7 -2.51 -5.25 -3.22
C ILE A 7 -2.30 -4.75 -1.79
N ILE A 8 -1.23 -5.19 -1.15
CA ILE A 8 -0.80 -4.70 0.16
C ILE A 8 0.42 -3.81 -0.07
N VAL A 9 0.42 -2.61 0.51
CA VAL A 9 1.57 -1.72 0.51
C VAL A 9 2.04 -1.56 1.95
N CYS A 10 3.30 -1.88 2.23
CA CYS A 10 3.85 -1.86 3.59
C CYS A 10 4.77 -0.65 3.78
N GLY A 11 4.40 0.24 4.71
CA GLY A 11 5.06 1.51 4.99
C GLY A 11 4.21 2.70 4.51
N ALA A 12 3.66 3.47 5.44
CA ALA A 12 2.84 4.66 5.18
C ALA A 12 3.65 5.96 5.07
N GLY A 13 4.96 5.85 4.81
CA GLY A 13 5.80 6.97 4.40
C GLY A 13 5.44 7.51 3.02
N THR A 14 6.20 8.48 2.52
CA THR A 14 5.93 9.14 1.23
C THR A 14 5.77 8.15 0.07
N MET A 15 6.68 7.18 -0.03
CA MET A 15 6.67 6.20 -1.13
C MET A 15 5.46 5.28 -1.04
N GLY A 16 5.25 4.59 0.09
CA GLY A 16 4.14 3.65 0.20
C GLY A 16 2.75 4.32 0.17
N SER A 17 2.60 5.54 0.71
CA SER A 17 1.37 6.32 0.54
C SER A 17 1.05 6.58 -0.93
N GLY A 18 2.06 7.00 -1.70
CA GLY A 18 1.92 7.27 -3.14
C GLY A 18 1.65 6.01 -3.96
N ILE A 19 2.37 4.92 -3.69
CA ILE A 19 2.16 3.62 -4.32
C ILE A 19 0.74 3.15 -4.06
N ALA A 20 0.27 3.20 -2.81
CA ALA A 20 -1.06 2.73 -2.45
C ALA A 20 -2.17 3.53 -3.16
N LEU A 21 -2.02 4.87 -3.25
CA LEU A 21 -2.96 5.72 -3.97
C LEU A 21 -2.99 5.39 -5.47
N VAL A 22 -1.84 5.11 -6.08
CA VAL A 22 -1.77 4.74 -7.51
C VAL A 22 -2.38 3.37 -7.76
N CYS A 23 -2.16 2.39 -6.88
CA CYS A 23 -2.80 1.07 -6.97
C CYS A 23 -4.34 1.18 -6.88
N ALA A 24 -4.86 1.93 -5.91
CA ALA A 24 -6.29 2.18 -5.77
C ALA A 24 -6.88 2.90 -6.98
N LYS A 25 -6.15 3.88 -7.52
CA LYS A 25 -6.50 4.59 -8.77
C LYS A 25 -6.53 3.67 -9.99
N ALA A 26 -5.65 2.66 -10.03
CA ALA A 26 -5.62 1.67 -11.10
C ALA A 26 -6.74 0.63 -11.01
N GLY A 27 -7.52 0.61 -9.93
CA GLY A 27 -8.69 -0.26 -9.78
C GLY A 27 -8.53 -1.39 -8.76
N TYR A 28 -7.37 -1.53 -8.14
CA TYR A 28 -7.11 -2.60 -7.18
C TYR A 28 -7.61 -2.24 -5.78
N THR A 29 -8.18 -3.22 -5.07
CA THR A 29 -8.36 -3.08 -3.62
C THR A 29 -6.97 -2.99 -3.01
N THR A 30 -6.70 -1.94 -2.25
CA THR A 30 -5.36 -1.66 -1.76
C THR A 30 -5.39 -1.47 -0.26
N LEU A 31 -4.60 -2.26 0.47
CA LEU A 31 -4.37 -2.07 1.90
C LEU A 31 -3.03 -1.36 2.10
N LEU A 32 -3.04 -0.18 2.70
CA LEU A 32 -1.84 0.45 3.23
C LEU A 32 -1.64 0.04 4.69
N TYR A 33 -0.53 -0.65 4.94
CA TYR A 33 -0.12 -1.13 6.24
C TYR A 33 1.07 -0.32 6.78
N ASP A 34 1.05 0.04 8.05
CA ASP A 34 2.20 0.56 8.79
C ASP A 34 2.08 0.19 10.26
N VAL A 35 3.18 0.04 11.00
CA VAL A 35 3.12 -0.25 12.44
C VAL A 35 2.66 0.96 13.27
N SER A 36 2.66 2.16 12.69
CA SER A 36 2.34 3.42 13.36
C SER A 36 0.99 3.97 12.93
N ASP A 37 0.05 4.08 13.87
CA ASP A 37 -1.25 4.75 13.65
C ASP A 37 -1.06 6.21 13.21
N GLN A 38 0.00 6.87 13.71
CA GLN A 38 0.33 8.24 13.32
C GLN A 38 0.70 8.33 11.83
N MET A 39 1.48 7.37 11.33
CA MET A 39 1.87 7.32 9.92
C MET A 39 0.66 7.01 9.03
N ILE A 40 -0.22 6.10 9.47
CA ILE A 40 -1.49 5.82 8.80
C ILE A 40 -2.36 7.08 8.70
N ALA A 41 -2.61 7.76 9.82
CA ALA A 41 -3.45 8.96 9.83
C ALA A 41 -2.87 10.08 8.94
N LYS A 42 -1.54 10.26 8.97
CA LYS A 42 -0.85 11.22 8.11
C LYS A 42 -1.01 10.85 6.63
N SER A 43 -0.79 9.60 6.25
CA SER A 43 -0.95 9.12 4.88
C SER A 43 -2.40 9.26 4.40
N GLN A 44 -3.38 8.92 5.23
CA GLN A 44 -4.79 9.08 4.91
C GLN A 44 -5.14 10.54 4.60
N ALA A 45 -4.69 11.48 5.44
CA ALA A 45 -4.89 12.91 5.17
C ALA A 45 -4.20 13.37 3.88
N GLN A 46 -2.99 12.87 3.60
CA GLN A 46 -2.25 13.19 2.37
C GLN A 46 -2.96 12.66 1.12
N ASN A 47 -3.45 11.43 1.15
CA ASN A 47 -4.16 10.81 0.02
C ASN A 47 -5.50 11.51 -0.23
N ASN A 48 -6.25 11.84 0.82
CA ASN A 48 -7.49 12.62 0.69
C ASN A 48 -7.24 14.00 0.07
N SER A 49 -6.23 14.73 0.56
CA SER A 49 -5.85 16.02 -0.03
C SER A 49 -5.42 15.89 -1.50
N GLN A 50 -4.77 14.79 -1.87
CA GLN A 50 -4.36 14.55 -3.26
C GLN A 50 -5.56 14.27 -4.18
N LEU A 51 -6.55 13.49 -3.70
CA LEU A 51 -7.80 13.25 -4.40
C LEU A 51 -8.58 14.56 -4.61
N GLU A 52 -8.74 15.38 -3.57
CA GLU A 52 -9.36 16.70 -3.65
C GLU A 52 -8.67 17.59 -4.69
N LYS A 53 -7.32 17.61 -4.70
CA LYS A 53 -6.55 18.37 -5.70
C LYS A 53 -6.81 17.88 -7.12
N TRP A 54 -6.96 16.59 -7.35
CA TRP A 54 -7.29 16.06 -8.68
C TRP A 54 -8.71 16.44 -9.11
N VAL A 55 -9.67 16.48 -8.19
CA VAL A 55 -11.03 16.95 -8.47
C VAL A 55 -11.03 18.45 -8.80
N LEU A 56 -10.38 19.28 -7.97
CA LEU A 56 -10.27 20.73 -8.19
C LEU A 56 -9.61 21.09 -9.53
N LYS A 57 -8.66 20.25 -9.98
CA LYS A 57 -7.99 20.40 -11.28
C LYS A 57 -8.75 19.76 -12.44
N ASN A 58 -9.98 19.28 -12.23
CA ASN A 58 -10.78 18.54 -13.22
C ASN A 58 -10.04 17.34 -13.83
N THR A 59 -9.10 16.75 -13.10
CA THR A 59 -8.36 15.54 -13.50
C THR A 59 -9.20 14.28 -13.26
N LEU A 60 -10.09 14.32 -12.25
CA LEU A 60 -11.05 13.27 -11.91
C LEU A 60 -12.39 13.90 -11.55
N SER A 61 -13.49 13.17 -11.72
CA SER A 61 -14.78 13.55 -11.12
C SER A 61 -14.78 13.26 -9.61
N ALA A 62 -15.73 13.84 -8.87
CA ALA A 62 -15.89 13.59 -7.44
C ALA A 62 -16.23 12.11 -7.17
N GLU A 63 -17.06 11.50 -8.02
CA GLU A 63 -17.46 10.09 -7.93
C GLU A 63 -16.26 9.17 -8.19
N ALA A 64 -15.43 9.51 -9.18
CA ALA A 64 -14.21 8.76 -9.45
C ALA A 64 -13.21 8.86 -8.29
N ALA A 65 -13.07 10.04 -7.68
CA ALA A 65 -12.21 10.23 -6.51
C ALA A 65 -12.72 9.41 -5.29
N GLN A 66 -14.03 9.41 -5.05
CA GLN A 66 -14.63 8.61 -3.99
C GLN A 66 -14.42 7.11 -4.22
N ALA A 67 -14.62 6.62 -5.45
CA ALA A 67 -14.39 5.22 -5.79
C ALA A 67 -12.92 4.80 -5.58
N ILE A 68 -11.96 5.72 -5.73
CA ILE A 68 -10.55 5.45 -5.41
C ILE A 68 -10.35 5.38 -3.89
N ALA A 69 -10.93 6.32 -3.14
CA ALA A 69 -10.86 6.33 -1.69
C ALA A 69 -11.45 5.04 -1.09
N ASP A 70 -12.58 4.56 -1.61
CA ASP A 70 -13.27 3.37 -1.12
C ASP A 70 -12.45 2.08 -1.33
N ARG A 71 -11.57 2.05 -2.34
CA ARG A 71 -10.65 0.92 -2.56
C ARG A 71 -9.43 0.96 -1.63
N LEU A 72 -9.15 2.10 -1.00
CA LEU A 72 -7.95 2.29 -0.20
C LEU A 72 -8.26 2.09 1.29
N GLN A 73 -7.77 0.97 1.81
CA GLN A 73 -7.90 0.57 3.20
C GLN A 73 -6.61 0.88 3.96
N TYR A 74 -6.73 1.03 5.28
CA TYR A 74 -5.63 1.37 6.16
C TYR A 74 -5.64 0.44 7.38
N SER A 75 -4.47 -0.05 7.80
CA SER A 75 -4.36 -0.93 8.96
C SER A 75 -3.00 -0.82 9.64
N THR A 76 -2.97 -1.06 10.95
CA THR A 76 -1.75 -1.31 11.72
C THR A 76 -1.57 -2.76 12.15
N ALA A 77 -2.57 -3.61 11.84
CA ALA A 77 -2.56 -5.04 12.11
C ALA A 77 -1.96 -5.81 10.93
N ILE A 78 -0.92 -6.61 11.18
CA ILE A 78 -0.27 -7.45 10.16
C ILE A 78 -1.21 -8.55 9.67
N GLU A 79 -2.16 -8.97 10.50
CA GLU A 79 -3.19 -9.97 10.21
C GLU A 79 -4.14 -9.51 9.09
N ALA A 80 -4.24 -8.21 8.84
CA ALA A 80 -5.02 -7.66 7.73
C ALA A 80 -4.31 -7.79 6.37
N CYS A 81 -2.99 -8.04 6.38
CA CYS A 81 -2.11 -8.08 5.19
C CYS A 81 -2.22 -9.41 4.43
N THR A 82 -3.44 -9.74 4.02
CA THR A 82 -3.76 -10.86 3.13
C THR A 82 -4.05 -10.35 1.71
N GLY A 83 -3.47 -10.96 0.67
CA GLY A 83 -3.63 -10.48 -0.70
C GLY A 83 -2.70 -11.16 -1.72
N ASP A 84 -2.70 -10.65 -2.94
CA ASP A 84 -2.02 -11.31 -4.07
C ASP A 84 -0.60 -10.77 -4.30
N LEU A 85 -0.37 -9.52 -3.93
CA LEU A 85 0.90 -8.80 -4.07
C LEU A 85 1.14 -7.92 -2.85
N ALA A 86 2.32 -8.04 -2.23
CA ALA A 86 2.82 -7.09 -1.25
C ALA A 86 3.98 -6.27 -1.83
N ILE A 87 3.87 -4.95 -1.74
CA ILE A 87 4.91 -3.99 -2.10
C ILE A 87 5.47 -3.39 -0.81
N GLU A 88 6.71 -3.73 -0.49
CA GLU A 88 7.43 -3.23 0.67
C GLU A 88 8.05 -1.86 0.37
N ALA A 89 7.77 -0.88 1.22
CA ALA A 89 8.28 0.49 1.17
C ALA A 89 8.54 1.05 2.59
N ILE A 90 9.04 0.20 3.49
CA ILE A 90 9.48 0.56 4.84
C ILE A 90 10.92 1.10 4.83
N ILE A 91 11.45 1.41 6.01
CA ILE A 91 12.83 1.89 6.20
C ILE A 91 13.85 0.98 5.51
N GLU A 92 14.95 1.57 5.04
CA GLU A 92 16.00 0.86 4.30
C GLU A 92 16.93 0.06 5.25
N ASN A 93 16.33 -0.93 5.92
CA ASN A 93 16.99 -1.83 6.85
C ASN A 93 16.72 -3.30 6.42
N PRO A 94 17.75 -4.08 6.07
CA PRO A 94 17.58 -5.45 5.59
C PRO A 94 16.84 -6.36 6.59
N ALA A 95 17.17 -6.29 7.87
CA ALA A 95 16.56 -7.14 8.89
C ALA A 95 15.06 -6.84 9.04
N ALA A 96 14.69 -5.56 9.04
CA ALA A 96 13.29 -5.14 9.11
C ALA A 96 12.49 -5.62 7.89
N LYS A 97 13.04 -5.50 6.68
CA LYS A 97 12.38 -5.96 5.44
C LYS A 97 12.23 -7.48 5.41
N MET A 98 13.26 -8.22 5.81
CA MET A 98 13.19 -9.68 5.90
C MET A 98 12.16 -10.14 6.93
N GLN A 99 12.09 -9.50 8.10
CA GLN A 99 11.08 -9.80 9.11
C GLN A 99 9.66 -9.56 8.59
N LEU A 100 9.44 -8.43 7.89
CA LEU A 100 8.17 -8.13 7.26
C LEU A 100 7.79 -9.17 6.20
N PHE A 101 8.72 -9.56 5.33
CA PHE A 101 8.46 -10.57 4.32
C PHE A 101 8.11 -11.93 4.92
N GLN A 102 8.80 -12.35 5.99
CA GLN A 102 8.43 -13.58 6.70
C GLN A 102 7.00 -13.49 7.25
N ALA A 103 6.66 -12.38 7.91
CA ALA A 103 5.32 -12.18 8.45
C ALA A 103 4.25 -12.21 7.34
N LEU A 104 4.53 -11.61 6.17
CA LEU A 104 3.63 -11.63 5.02
C LEU A 104 3.45 -13.04 4.45
N LEU A 105 4.51 -13.85 4.39
CA LEU A 105 4.42 -15.25 3.98
C LEU A 105 3.56 -16.07 4.96
N ASP A 106 3.73 -15.85 6.26
CA ASP A 106 2.97 -16.55 7.29
C ASP A 106 1.46 -16.19 7.22
N GLN A 107 1.13 -14.93 6.90
CA GLN A 107 -0.26 -14.50 6.71
C GLN A 107 -0.88 -14.97 5.39
N ASN A 108 -0.06 -15.34 4.39
CA ASN A 108 -0.51 -15.73 3.06
C ASN A 108 -0.03 -17.15 2.69
N PRO A 109 -0.50 -18.21 3.40
CA PRO A 109 -0.05 -19.58 3.17
C PRO A 109 -0.41 -20.13 1.78
N GLY A 110 -1.36 -19.51 1.08
CA GLY A 110 -1.70 -19.82 -0.32
C GLY A 110 -0.70 -19.26 -1.34
N GLY A 111 0.30 -18.51 -0.88
CA GLY A 111 1.28 -17.81 -1.71
C GLY A 111 0.91 -16.34 -1.92
N ILE A 112 1.94 -15.51 -2.03
CA ILE A 112 1.85 -14.07 -2.29
C ILE A 112 3.06 -13.64 -3.13
N LEU A 113 2.88 -12.69 -4.04
CA LEU A 113 4.02 -12.04 -4.70
C LEU A 113 4.61 -11.00 -3.76
N LEU A 114 5.92 -11.05 -3.53
CA LEU A 114 6.64 -10.09 -2.72
C LEU A 114 7.50 -9.21 -3.62
N ALA A 115 7.37 -7.89 -3.47
CA ALA A 115 8.17 -6.90 -4.16
C ALA A 115 8.73 -5.88 -3.16
N SER A 116 9.91 -5.34 -3.42
CA SER A 116 10.52 -4.29 -2.61
C SER A 116 10.75 -3.03 -3.44
N ASN A 117 10.43 -1.87 -2.86
CA ASN A 117 10.80 -0.55 -3.36
C ASN A 117 12.24 -0.15 -2.96
N THR A 118 13.06 -1.07 -2.44
CA THR A 118 14.46 -0.79 -2.10
C THR A 118 15.22 -0.18 -3.29
N SER A 119 16.08 0.79 -3.00
CA SER A 119 16.94 1.44 -4.01
C SER A 119 18.40 1.05 -3.87
N SER A 120 18.77 0.33 -2.81
CA SER A 120 20.17 0.07 -2.44
C SER A 120 20.47 -1.35 -1.98
N LEU A 121 19.46 -2.13 -1.61
CA LEU A 121 19.67 -3.49 -1.13
C LEU A 121 19.59 -4.49 -2.28
N SER A 122 20.38 -5.57 -2.18
CA SER A 122 20.27 -6.71 -3.09
C SER A 122 18.90 -7.38 -2.90
N ILE A 123 18.25 -7.71 -4.02
CA ILE A 123 17.05 -8.55 -4.06
C ILE A 123 17.40 -10.05 -4.03
N ASN A 124 18.64 -10.40 -4.40
CA ASN A 124 19.15 -11.77 -4.36
C ASN A 124 19.63 -12.16 -2.97
#